data_AF-A0A2M8EZW6-F1
#
_entry.id   AF-A0A2M8EZW6-F1
#
_cell.length_a   1.000
_cell.length_b   1.000
_cell.length_c   1.000
_cell.angle_alpha   90.00
_cell.angle_beta   90.00
_cell.angle_gamma   90.00
#
_symmetry.space_group_name_H-M   'P 1'
#
loop_
_entity.id
_entity.type
_entity.pdbx_description
1 polymer ?
#
loop_
_entity_poly.entity_id
_entity_poly.type
_entity_poly.pdbx_seq_one_letter_code
_entity_poly.pdbx_strand_id
1 'polypeptide(L)' 'MFIKKITIKNFRLFPSDKDFEIDNINTPDGTNEGSGLNVFVGENGSGKTALLDAFALPI' A
#
# COMPACT_ATOMS: atom_id res chain seq x y z
N MET A 1 7.10 -10.27 -10.24
CA MET A 1 7.54 -9.35 -9.17
C MET A 1 6.33 -9.01 -8.34
N PHE A 2 6.42 -9.06 -7.02
CA PHE A 2 5.30 -8.74 -6.12
C PHE A 2 5.77 -7.81 -5.01
N ILE A 3 4.89 -6.89 -4.60
CA ILE A 3 5.14 -5.97 -3.49
C ILE A 3 4.61 -6.63 -2.22
N LYS A 4 5.48 -6.90 -1.23
CA LYS A 4 5.08 -7.52 0.04
C LYS A 4 4.85 -6.51 1.17
N LYS A 5 5.59 -5.40 1.15
CA LYS A 5 5.55 -4.34 2.15
C LYS A 5 5.77 -2.99 1.48
N ILE A 6 5.15 -1.96 2.03
CA ILE A 6 5.46 -0.55 1.75
C ILE A 6 5.50 0.23 3.06
N THR A 7 6.49 1.12 3.18
CA THR A 7 6.59 2.11 4.25
C THR A 7 6.60 3.49 3.60
N ILE A 8 5.67 4.35 4.00
CA ILE A 8 5.51 5.72 3.49
C ILE A 8 5.74 6.69 4.62
N LYS A 9 6.60 7.68 4.40
CA LYS A 9 6.90 8.75 5.35
C LYS A 9 6.99 10.06 4.60
N ASN A 10 6.39 11.11 5.15
CA ASN A 10 6.47 12.47 4.61
C ASN A 10 6.09 12.56 3.11
N PHE A 11 4.98 11.93 2.73
CA PHE A 11 4.48 11.92 1.35
C PHE A 11 3.00 12.31 1.30
N ARG A 12 2.68 13.42 0.64
CA ARG A 12 1.33 14.00 0.59
C ARG A 12 0.72 14.14 2.00
N LEU A 13 -0.30 13.35 2.35
CA LEU A 13 -0.96 13.38 3.66
C LEU A 13 -0.30 12.50 4.73
N PHE A 14 0.65 11.63 4.34
CA PHE A 14 1.37 10.80 5.29
C PHE A 14 2.42 11.66 6.00
N PRO A 15 2.33 11.80 7.33
CA PRO A 15 3.13 12.80 8.05
C PRO A 15 4.60 12.37 8.16
N SER A 16 5.45 13.30 8.61
CA SER A 16 6.90 13.09 8.73
C SER A 16 7.34 12.56 10.09
N ASP A 17 6.50 12.68 11.12
CA ASP A 17 6.74 12.25 12.49
C ASP A 17 6.32 10.80 12.74
N LYS A 18 5.55 10.20 11.82
CA LYS A 18 5.10 8.80 11.92
C LYS A 18 5.12 8.11 10.56
N ASP A 19 5.67 6.89 10.55
CA ASP A 19 5.70 6.04 9.37
C ASP A 19 4.33 5.38 9.19
N PHE A 20 3.84 5.38 7.95
CA PHE A 20 2.70 4.58 7.53
C PHE A 20 3.20 3.29 6.91
N GLU A 21 2.83 2.15 7.49
CA GLU A 21 3.28 0.85 7.02
C GLU A 21 2.11 -0.05 6.66
N ILE A 22 2.24 -0.74 5.53
CA ILE A 22 1.43 -1.92 5.21
C ILE A 22 2.38 -3.08 5.12
N ASP A 23 2.36 -3.90 6.17
CA ASP A 23 3.10 -5.15 6.24
C ASP A 23 2.16 -6.30 5.86
N ASN A 24 2.59 -7.19 4.97
CA ASN A 24 1.80 -8.29 4.39
C ASN A 24 0.74 -7.89 3.35
N ILE A 25 1.14 -7.15 2.32
CA ILE A 25 0.34 -7.04 1.09
C ILE A 25 0.20 -8.45 0.50
N ASN A 26 -1.04 -8.85 0.23
CA ASN A 26 -1.34 -10.19 -0.25
C ASN A 26 -0.72 -10.39 -1.64
N THR A 27 -0.02 -11.50 -1.85
CA THR A 27 0.60 -11.88 -3.12
C THR A 27 0.05 -13.24 -3.55
N PRO A 28 -0.12 -13.50 -4.86
CA PRO A 28 -0.55 -14.81 -5.33
C PRO A 28 0.33 -15.93 -4.77
N ASP A 29 -0.28 -16.91 -4.12
CA ASP A 29 0.40 -18.06 -3.50
C ASP A 29 0.19 -19.38 -4.27
N GLY A 30 -0.73 -19.39 -5.24
CA GLY A 30 -1.05 -20.57 -6.06
C GLY A 30 -1.84 -21.65 -5.32
N THR A 31 -2.26 -21.41 -4.07
CA THR A 31 -2.95 -22.41 -3.23
C THR A 31 -4.30 -21.91 -2.72
N ASN A 32 -4.39 -20.65 -2.29
CA ASN A 32 -5.61 -20.07 -1.73
C ASN A 32 -6.35 -19.25 -2.80
N GLU A 33 -7.64 -19.55 -3.01
CA GLU A 33 -8.48 -18.75 -3.90
C GLU A 33 -8.55 -17.30 -3.42
N GLY A 34 -8.36 -16.34 -4.34
CA GLY A 34 -8.32 -14.91 -4.02
C GLY A 34 -6.97 -14.40 -3.49
N SER A 35 -5.93 -15.24 -3.40
CA SER A 35 -4.58 -14.76 -3.08
C SER A 35 -4.08 -13.77 -4.14
N GLY A 36 -3.35 -12.74 -3.69
CA GLY A 36 -2.92 -11.64 -4.54
C GLY A 36 -3.95 -10.54 -4.81
N LEU A 37 -5.22 -10.68 -4.39
CA LEU A 37 -6.19 -9.59 -4.44
C LEU A 37 -6.13 -8.76 -3.17
N ASN A 38 -5.93 -7.45 -3.31
CA ASN A 38 -5.93 -6.48 -2.22
C ASN A 38 -6.99 -5.40 -2.49
N VAL A 39 -7.74 -5.01 -1.47
CA VAL A 39 -8.78 -3.97 -1.58
C VAL A 39 -8.48 -2.87 -0.55
N PHE A 40 -8.23 -1.65 -1.03
CA PHE A 40 -8.01 -0.48 -0.18
C PHE A 40 -9.29 0.37 -0.10
N VAL A 41 -9.87 0.46 1.10
CA VAL A 41 -11.12 1.21 1.36
C VAL A 41 -10.88 2.37 2.34
N GLY A 42 -11.75 3.37 2.31
CA GLY A 42 -11.69 4.52 3.20
C GLY A 42 -12.48 5.71 2.65
N GLU A 43 -12.64 6.76 3.45
CA GLU A 43 -13.36 7.99 3.06
C GLU A 43 -12.60 8.82 2.00
N ASN A 44 -13.27 9.80 1.39
CA ASN A 44 -12.60 10.73 0.49
C ASN A 44 -11.53 11.52 1.25
N GLY A 45 -10.36 11.70 0.63
CA GLY A 45 -9.21 12.35 1.27
C GLY A 45 -8.39 11.45 2.20
N SER A 46 -8.78 10.19 2.43
CA SER A 46 -8.05 9.25 3.30
C SER A 46 -6.69 8.77 2.76
N GLY A 47 -6.27 9.25 1.58
CA GLY A 47 -4.97 8.91 1.00
C GLY A 47 -4.89 7.66 0.13
N LYS A 48 -6.01 7.10 -0.31
CA LYS A 48 -6.03 5.94 -1.23
C LYS A 48 -5.22 6.19 -2.52
N THR A 49 -5.46 7.32 -3.19
CA THR A 49 -4.69 7.70 -4.39
C THR A 49 -3.22 7.95 -4.07
N ALA A 50 -2.92 8.57 -2.91
CA ALA A 50 -1.55 8.78 -2.47
C ALA A 50 -0.80 7.46 -2.23
N LEU A 51 -1.46 6.45 -1.68
CA LEU A 51 -0.89 5.11 -1.51
C LEU A 51 -0.57 4.47 -2.87
N LEU A 52 -1.47 4.59 -3.85
CA LEU A 52 -1.23 4.08 -5.22
C LEU A 52 -0.08 4.83 -5.91
N ASP A 53 0.00 6.15 -5.75
CA ASP A 53 1.12 6.94 -6.26
C ASP A 53 2.45 6.47 -5.64
N ALA A 54 2.48 6.20 -4.33
CA ALA A 54 3.68 5.73 -3.66
C ALA A 54 4.17 4.38 -4.19
N PHE A 55 3.27 3.48 -4.59
CA PHE A 55 3.65 2.23 -5.28
C PHE A 55 4.23 2.47 -6.69
N ALA A 56 3.77 3.53 -7.37
CA ALA A 56 4.19 3.84 -8.73
C ALA A 56 5.48 4.67 -8.82
N LEU A 57 5.93 5.25 -7.70
CA LEU A 57 7.16 6.03 -7.67
C LEU A 57 8.36 5.15 -8.08
N PRO A 58 9.24 5.64 -8.97
CA PRO A 58 10.48 4.96 -9.27
C PRO A 58 11.37 4.97 -8.02
N ILE A 59 11.88 3.80 -7.67
CA ILE A 59 12.85 3.58 -6.58
C ILE A 59 14.27 3.70 -7.12
#